data_AF-A0A218X9X3-F1
#
_entry.id   AF-A0A218X9X3-F1
#
_cell.length_a   1.000
_cell.length_b   1.000
_cell.length_c   1.000
_cell.angle_alpha   90.00
_cell.angle_beta   90.00
_cell.angle_gamma   90.00
#
_symmetry.space_group_name_H-M   'P 1'
#
loop_
_entity.id
_entity.type
_entity.pdbx_description
1 polymer ?
#
loop_
_entity_poly.entity_id
_entity_poly.type
_entity_poly.pdbx_seq_one_letter_code
_entity_poly.pdbx_strand_id
1 'polypeptide(L)'
;MFRSTSGAAELEQFYPVRPECRNDVPKPRFKPRAGKTLSMRKWESAFSADGHLDIARVLRCIQRGGVHPAIKGVVWEFLLGCFDPDSTFDERDKIRQERREKYGKWKAECQKMAPIIGTGRITTRPIINEDGTPLDADRVSLHCDGVTPIDNDDVVDKKVLKWKLIIHQIGLDVVRTDRALEFYESEVNQGKLFDILAVYAWMDNDIGYVQGMNDICSPMVILLEHEADAFWCFERAMQRLRGNFRCTTSSIGVQSQLSTLSQIIRTIDPKLHQHLEDLDGGEYLFAFRMLMVLFRREFSFVDALYLWELMWAMEYNPNIFSLYEEPKPATDTSAAPIALNDKLLKQYGKFERKNVQTGCVDQQSALAVYLVASVLEAKNKKLLKEAKGLDDVVKILGETTKKLDAKKACTEALKIQKKYLLKVAEENKSSIDFQLMWAMEYNPNIFSLYEEPKPATDTSAAPIALNDKLLKQYGKFERKNVQTGCVDQQSALAVYLVASVLEAKNKKLLKEAKGLDDVVKILGETTKKLDAKKACTEALKIQKKYLLKVGSLFISLSLSLTAKLSPTEYICF
;
A
#
# COMPACT_ATOMS: atom_id res chain seq x y z
N MET A 1 35.92 30.72 9.85
CA MET A 1 34.45 30.74 10.07
C MET A 1 33.78 31.07 8.73
N PHE A 2 33.71 30.09 7.81
CA PHE A 2 33.20 30.32 6.45
C PHE A 2 31.69 30.07 6.40
N ARG A 3 30.97 31.10 5.93
CA ARG A 3 29.52 31.25 5.82
C ARG A 3 28.81 30.04 5.23
N SER A 4 27.84 29.49 5.96
CA SER A 4 26.91 28.42 5.51
C SER A 4 25.61 28.97 4.87
N THR A 5 25.63 30.21 4.37
CA THR A 5 24.44 30.94 3.90
C THR A 5 24.01 30.67 2.46
N SER A 6 24.75 29.92 1.64
CA SER A 6 24.44 29.82 0.20
C SER A 6 23.12 29.11 -0.13
N GLY A 7 22.87 27.93 0.45
CA GLY A 7 21.73 27.10 0.03
C GLY A 7 20.35 27.54 0.55
N ALA A 8 20.28 28.39 1.58
CA ALA A 8 19.00 28.91 2.08
C ALA A 8 18.58 30.16 1.31
N ALA A 9 19.53 31.07 1.06
CA ALA A 9 19.30 32.26 0.21
C ALA A 9 18.94 31.86 -1.23
N GLU A 10 19.58 30.80 -1.75
CA GLU A 10 19.24 30.23 -3.06
C GLU A 10 17.78 29.74 -3.11
N LEU A 11 17.27 29.12 -2.05
CA LEU A 11 15.87 28.63 -2.02
C LEU A 11 14.85 29.77 -1.95
N GLU A 12 15.16 30.84 -1.22
CA GLU A 12 14.31 32.05 -1.16
C GLU A 12 14.20 32.74 -2.53
N GLN A 13 15.18 32.59 -3.41
CA GLN A 13 15.09 33.09 -4.79
C GLN A 13 14.03 32.34 -5.62
N PHE A 14 13.86 31.03 -5.40
CA PHE A 14 12.89 30.22 -6.14
C PHE A 14 11.50 30.23 -5.49
N TYR A 15 11.45 30.32 -4.17
CA TYR A 15 10.20 30.27 -3.39
C TYR A 15 10.17 31.41 -2.38
N PRO A 16 10.05 32.66 -2.85
CA PRO A 16 10.05 33.81 -1.96
C PRO A 16 8.84 33.78 -1.03
N VAL A 17 9.11 34.06 0.25
CA VAL A 17 8.12 34.07 1.33
C VAL A 17 7.87 35.52 1.74
N ARG A 18 6.58 35.87 1.82
CA ARG A 18 6.12 37.21 2.18
C ARG A 18 6.77 37.66 3.49
N PRO A 19 7.28 38.90 3.57
CA PRO A 19 8.02 39.40 4.74
C PRO A 19 7.30 39.16 6.07
N GLU A 20 5.99 39.40 6.11
CA GLU A 20 5.12 39.24 7.29
C GLU A 20 4.96 37.78 7.74
N CYS A 21 5.15 36.79 6.85
CA CYS A 21 5.00 35.37 7.15
C CYS A 21 6.31 34.67 7.53
N ARG A 22 7.48 35.33 7.38
CA ARG A 22 8.80 34.68 7.53
C ARG A 22 9.04 34.05 8.90
N ASN A 23 8.41 34.58 9.95
CA ASN A 23 8.56 34.05 11.32
C ASN A 23 7.65 32.84 11.57
N ASP A 24 6.55 32.72 10.84
CA ASP A 24 5.54 31.67 11.04
C ASP A 24 5.77 30.45 10.13
N VAL A 25 6.50 30.64 9.02
CA VAL A 25 6.83 29.56 8.09
C VAL A 25 7.97 28.69 8.64
N PRO A 26 7.80 27.35 8.71
CA PRO A 26 8.88 26.45 9.10
C PRO A 26 10.08 26.57 8.15
N LYS A 27 11.28 26.74 8.72
CA LYS A 27 12.52 26.82 7.94
C LYS A 27 12.80 25.50 7.20
N PRO A 28 13.11 25.54 5.90
CA PRO A 28 13.36 24.35 5.13
C PRO A 28 14.64 23.62 5.56
N ARG A 29 14.58 22.29 5.61
CA ARG A 29 15.73 21.43 5.94
C ARG A 29 16.48 20.99 4.68
N PHE A 30 15.76 20.80 3.59
CA PHE A 30 16.34 20.58 2.28
C PHE A 30 17.21 21.78 1.90
N LYS A 31 18.41 21.49 1.40
CA LYS A 31 19.32 22.47 0.82
C LYS A 31 19.97 21.83 -0.39
N PRO A 32 19.99 22.48 -1.57
CA PRO A 32 20.76 22.02 -2.70
C PRO A 32 22.22 21.77 -2.30
N ARG A 33 22.79 20.64 -2.73
CA ARG A 33 24.18 20.27 -2.44
C ARG A 33 24.90 19.95 -3.73
N ALA A 34 25.94 20.72 -4.02
CA ALA A 34 26.85 20.46 -5.13
C ALA A 34 27.30 18.99 -5.15
N GLY A 35 27.27 18.37 -6.33
CA GLY A 35 27.63 16.96 -6.52
C GLY A 35 26.62 15.92 -6.01
N LYS A 36 25.66 16.27 -5.14
CA LYS A 36 24.64 15.35 -4.64
C LYS A 36 23.26 15.57 -5.27
N THR A 37 22.79 16.81 -5.29
CA THR A 37 21.51 17.19 -5.91
C THR A 37 21.59 17.03 -7.43
N LEU A 38 20.48 16.64 -8.07
CA LEU A 38 20.36 16.60 -9.52
C LEU A 38 20.38 18.05 -10.05
N SER A 39 21.48 18.44 -10.69
CA SER A 39 21.66 19.76 -11.31
C SER A 39 21.29 19.73 -12.78
N MET A 40 21.09 20.91 -13.40
CA MET A 40 20.81 21.03 -14.84
C MET A 40 21.83 20.27 -15.70
N ARG A 41 23.14 20.49 -15.46
CA ARG A 41 24.20 19.74 -16.17
C ARG A 41 24.07 18.22 -16.07
N LYS A 42 23.68 17.69 -14.89
CA LYS A 42 23.51 16.24 -14.72
C LYS A 42 22.25 15.74 -15.42
N TRP A 43 21.20 16.55 -15.40
CA TRP A 43 19.94 16.31 -16.10
C TRP A 43 20.16 16.22 -17.61
N GLU A 44 20.79 17.22 -18.22
CA GLU A 44 21.14 17.24 -19.65
C GLU A 44 22.01 16.03 -20.02
N SER A 45 23.02 15.71 -19.22
CA SER A 45 23.92 14.57 -19.47
C SER A 45 23.26 13.19 -19.31
N ALA A 46 22.00 13.14 -18.86
CA ALA A 46 21.24 11.90 -18.73
C ALA A 46 20.43 11.57 -20.01
N PHE A 47 20.33 12.51 -20.95
CA PHE A 47 19.69 12.29 -22.24
C PHE A 47 20.68 11.75 -23.28
N SER A 48 20.20 10.91 -24.18
CA SER A 48 20.86 10.61 -25.45
C SER A 48 20.71 11.75 -26.46
N ALA A 49 21.36 11.65 -27.62
CA ALA A 49 21.34 12.69 -28.64
C ALA A 49 19.95 12.94 -29.24
N ASP A 50 19.13 11.89 -29.33
CA ASP A 50 17.74 11.86 -29.80
C ASP A 50 16.71 12.12 -28.68
N GLY A 51 17.13 12.10 -27.41
CA GLY A 51 16.33 12.54 -26.28
C GLY A 51 15.75 11.46 -25.37
N HIS A 52 16.22 10.21 -25.45
CA HIS A 52 15.90 9.17 -24.49
C HIS A 52 16.60 9.43 -23.15
N LEU A 53 15.88 9.23 -22.04
CA LEU A 53 16.35 9.53 -20.69
C LEU A 53 16.87 8.29 -19.96
N ASP A 54 18.10 8.34 -19.44
CA ASP A 54 18.58 7.37 -18.44
C ASP A 54 17.89 7.62 -17.08
N ILE A 55 16.64 7.16 -16.99
CA ILE A 55 15.80 7.31 -15.81
C ILE A 55 16.43 6.66 -14.58
N ALA A 56 17.12 5.54 -14.75
CA ALA A 56 17.81 4.86 -13.66
C ALA A 56 18.88 5.75 -13.01
N ARG A 57 19.64 6.51 -13.80
CA ARG A 57 20.62 7.49 -13.31
C ARG A 57 19.96 8.67 -12.63
N VAL A 58 18.87 9.19 -13.17
CA VAL A 58 18.07 10.27 -12.57
C VAL A 58 17.54 9.86 -11.21
N LEU A 59 16.86 8.71 -11.10
CA LEU A 59 16.32 8.18 -9.85
C LEU A 59 17.39 8.03 -8.76
N ARG A 60 18.59 7.53 -9.13
CA ARG A 60 19.72 7.42 -8.20
C ARG A 60 20.18 8.78 -7.67
N CYS A 61 20.18 9.82 -8.51
CA CYS A 61 20.53 11.18 -8.09
C CYS A 61 19.47 11.77 -7.15
N ILE A 62 18.19 11.63 -7.49
CA ILE A 62 17.07 12.14 -6.67
C ILE A 62 17.08 11.48 -5.29
N GLN A 63 17.17 10.16 -5.22
CA GLN A 63 17.23 9.42 -3.94
C GLN A 63 18.48 9.76 -3.11
N ARG A 64 19.53 10.33 -3.71
CA ARG A 64 20.76 10.75 -3.02
C ARG A 64 20.67 12.17 -2.48
N GLY A 65 20.12 13.12 -3.23
CA GLY A 65 20.19 14.54 -2.90
C GLY A 65 19.07 15.42 -3.44
N GLY A 66 17.98 14.85 -3.94
CA GLY A 66 16.82 15.57 -4.48
C GLY A 66 17.08 16.26 -5.82
N VAL A 67 16.12 17.07 -6.23
CA VAL A 67 16.17 17.84 -7.48
C VAL A 67 16.46 19.31 -7.18
N HIS A 68 17.32 19.93 -7.99
CA HIS A 68 17.59 21.35 -7.88
C HIS A 68 16.34 22.17 -8.24
N PRO A 69 16.00 23.24 -7.48
CA PRO A 69 14.78 24.05 -7.72
C PRO A 69 14.55 24.44 -9.18
N ALA A 70 15.59 24.92 -9.87
CA ALA A 70 15.52 25.36 -11.25
C ALA A 70 15.03 24.32 -12.28
N ILE A 71 15.06 23.03 -11.96
CA ILE A 71 14.70 21.96 -12.91
C ILE A 71 13.58 21.05 -12.39
N LYS A 72 12.94 21.40 -11.26
CA LYS A 72 11.92 20.54 -10.66
C LYS A 72 10.77 20.27 -11.63
N GLY A 73 10.24 21.31 -12.29
CA GLY A 73 9.13 21.17 -13.24
C GLY A 73 9.41 20.12 -14.32
N VAL A 74 10.50 20.28 -15.06
CA VAL A 74 10.87 19.35 -16.16
C VAL A 74 11.19 17.93 -15.68
N VAL A 75 11.74 17.77 -14.46
CA VAL A 75 11.99 16.44 -13.88
C VAL A 75 10.68 15.78 -13.43
N TRP A 76 9.74 16.55 -12.90
CA TRP A 76 8.45 16.07 -12.42
C TRP A 76 7.58 15.53 -13.55
N GLU A 77 7.66 16.12 -14.75
CA GLU A 77 6.99 15.57 -15.95
C GLU A 77 7.36 14.10 -16.20
N PHE A 78 8.59 13.67 -15.94
CA PHE A 78 8.98 12.26 -16.06
C PHE A 78 8.59 11.44 -14.82
N LEU A 79 8.82 11.96 -13.60
CA LEU A 79 8.49 11.24 -12.37
C LEU A 79 6.99 10.93 -12.22
N LEU A 80 6.15 11.79 -12.78
CA LEU A 80 4.70 11.65 -12.78
C LEU A 80 4.19 10.89 -14.00
N GLY A 81 5.02 10.52 -14.97
CA GLY A 81 4.57 9.81 -16.16
C GLY A 81 3.82 10.69 -17.16
N CYS A 82 4.12 11.98 -17.22
CA CYS A 82 3.71 12.83 -18.34
C CYS A 82 4.48 12.45 -19.60
N PHE A 83 5.74 12.04 -19.48
CA PHE A 83 6.55 11.57 -20.60
C PHE A 83 7.18 10.21 -20.32
N ASP A 84 7.27 9.41 -21.37
CA ASP A 84 8.02 8.16 -21.37
C ASP A 84 9.53 8.46 -21.37
N PRO A 85 10.35 7.87 -20.48
CA PRO A 85 11.80 7.95 -20.59
C PRO A 85 12.36 7.52 -21.95
N ASP A 86 11.70 6.58 -22.62
CA ASP A 86 12.10 6.07 -23.93
C ASP A 86 11.52 6.89 -25.08
N SER A 87 10.92 8.07 -24.83
CA SER A 87 10.53 9.01 -25.89
C SER A 87 11.69 9.88 -26.37
N THR A 88 11.62 10.33 -27.62
CA THR A 88 12.50 11.35 -28.23
C THR A 88 12.07 12.78 -27.85
N PHE A 89 12.89 13.79 -28.19
CA PHE A 89 12.48 15.19 -28.02
C PHE A 89 11.23 15.56 -28.82
N ASP A 90 11.19 15.18 -30.11
CA ASP A 90 10.10 15.52 -31.02
C ASP A 90 8.78 14.88 -30.59
N GLU A 91 8.81 13.63 -30.11
CA GLU A 91 7.62 12.94 -29.59
C GLU A 91 7.05 13.66 -28.36
N ARG A 92 7.91 14.12 -27.44
CA ARG A 92 7.46 14.87 -26.26
C ARG A 92 6.87 16.22 -26.63
N ASP A 93 7.46 16.92 -27.59
CA ASP A 93 6.93 18.19 -28.05
C ASP A 93 5.57 18.03 -28.73
N LYS A 94 5.39 16.97 -29.51
CA LYS A 94 4.09 16.59 -30.08
C LYS A 94 3.06 16.28 -28.99
N ILE A 95 3.39 15.41 -28.03
CA ILE A 95 2.51 15.07 -26.90
C ILE A 95 2.11 16.34 -26.14
N ARG A 96 3.07 17.24 -25.88
CA ARG A 96 2.83 18.50 -25.18
C ARG A 96 1.87 19.40 -25.95
N GLN A 97 2.03 19.55 -27.26
CA GLN A 97 1.13 20.35 -28.10
C GLN A 97 -0.29 19.78 -28.08
N GLU A 98 -0.44 18.47 -28.33
CA GLU A 98 -1.75 17.79 -28.32
C GLU A 98 -2.47 17.94 -26.96
N ARG A 99 -1.71 17.80 -25.87
CA ARG A 99 -2.21 17.97 -24.50
C ARG A 99 -2.59 19.40 -24.17
N ARG A 100 -1.85 20.40 -24.66
CA ARG A 100 -2.19 21.82 -24.53
C ARG A 100 -3.48 22.16 -25.25
N GLU A 101 -3.64 21.66 -26.48
CA GLU A 101 -4.89 21.82 -27.24
C GLU A 101 -6.08 21.14 -26.55
N LYS A 102 -5.88 19.91 -26.05
CA LYS A 102 -6.91 19.17 -25.32
C LYS A 102 -7.37 19.91 -24.06
N TYR A 103 -6.42 20.42 -23.28
CA TYR A 103 -6.71 21.25 -22.11
C TYR A 103 -7.46 22.53 -22.51
N GLY A 104 -7.01 23.21 -23.58
CA GLY A 104 -7.68 24.41 -24.08
C GLY A 104 -9.13 24.17 -24.48
N LYS A 105 -9.44 23.02 -25.10
CA LYS A 105 -10.82 22.62 -25.44
C LYS A 105 -11.68 22.44 -24.19
N TRP A 106 -11.19 21.73 -23.17
CA TRP A 106 -11.91 21.55 -21.91
C TRP A 106 -12.11 22.87 -21.16
N LYS A 107 -11.09 23.72 -21.12
CA LYS A 107 -11.18 25.05 -20.49
C LYS A 107 -12.24 25.91 -21.19
N ALA A 108 -12.27 25.91 -22.52
CA ALA A 108 -13.29 26.63 -23.29
C ALA A 108 -14.71 26.08 -23.06
N GLU A 109 -14.86 24.76 -22.90
CA GLU A 109 -16.13 24.14 -22.53
C GLU A 109 -16.60 24.60 -21.14
N CYS A 110 -15.73 24.52 -20.13
CA CYS A 110 -15.99 25.03 -18.79
C CYS A 110 -16.37 26.52 -18.80
N GLN A 111 -15.69 27.34 -19.60
CA GLN A 111 -15.96 28.76 -19.73
C GLN A 111 -17.35 29.07 -20.31
N LYS A 112 -17.85 28.26 -21.27
CA LYS A 112 -19.22 28.41 -21.78
C LYS A 112 -20.26 28.18 -20.69
N MET A 113 -20.01 27.24 -19.79
CA MET A 113 -20.92 26.89 -18.71
C MET A 113 -20.83 27.86 -17.53
N ALA A 114 -19.62 28.31 -17.19
CA ALA A 114 -19.33 29.27 -16.14
C ALA A 114 -18.31 30.31 -16.66
N PRO A 115 -18.77 31.51 -17.10
CA PRO A 115 -17.91 32.51 -17.75
C PRO A 115 -16.73 33.03 -16.94
N ILE A 116 -16.71 32.79 -15.61
CA ILE A 116 -15.58 33.13 -14.74
C ILE A 116 -14.34 32.28 -15.02
N ILE A 117 -14.50 31.03 -15.49
CA ILE A 117 -13.38 30.13 -15.79
C ILE A 117 -12.57 30.69 -16.96
N GLY A 118 -11.25 30.73 -16.81
CA GLY A 118 -10.34 31.24 -17.83
C GLY A 118 -10.16 32.76 -17.86
N THR A 119 -10.80 33.49 -16.96
CA THR A 119 -10.65 34.96 -16.88
C THR A 119 -9.44 35.41 -16.07
N GLY A 120 -8.78 34.49 -15.37
CA GLY A 120 -7.75 34.80 -14.37
C GLY A 120 -8.31 35.34 -13.05
N ARG A 121 -9.64 35.41 -12.89
CA ARG A 121 -10.32 35.78 -11.65
C ARG A 121 -10.87 34.56 -10.94
N ILE A 122 -11.13 34.73 -9.65
CA ILE A 122 -11.71 33.70 -8.79
C ILE A 122 -13.08 34.14 -8.29
N THR A 123 -13.97 33.19 -7.99
CA THR A 123 -15.21 33.45 -7.27
C THR A 123 -15.28 32.60 -6.01
N THR A 124 -15.59 33.23 -4.89
CA THR A 124 -15.87 32.57 -3.60
C THR A 124 -17.36 32.49 -3.29
N ARG A 125 -18.20 33.08 -4.15
CA ARG A 125 -19.66 33.07 -4.01
C ARG A 125 -20.25 31.96 -4.87
N PRO A 126 -21.32 31.27 -4.40
CA PRO A 126 -22.04 30.31 -5.21
C PRO A 126 -22.55 30.98 -6.51
N ILE A 127 -22.43 30.27 -7.63
CA ILE A 127 -22.90 30.74 -8.94
C ILE A 127 -24.40 30.45 -9.11
N ILE A 128 -24.84 29.35 -8.50
CA ILE A 128 -26.22 28.86 -8.52
C ILE A 128 -26.64 28.48 -7.09
N ASN A 129 -27.93 28.51 -6.84
CA ASN A 129 -28.57 27.95 -5.65
C ASN A 129 -28.58 26.41 -5.68
N GLU A 130 -28.90 25.77 -4.55
CA GLU A 130 -29.02 24.31 -4.44
C GLU A 130 -30.13 23.71 -5.33
N ASP A 131 -31.13 24.52 -5.68
CA ASP A 131 -32.22 24.19 -6.61
C ASP A 131 -31.83 24.37 -8.09
N GLY A 132 -30.61 24.83 -8.37
CA GLY A 132 -30.10 25.07 -9.72
C GLY A 132 -30.41 26.44 -10.31
N THR A 133 -31.11 27.33 -9.58
CA THR A 133 -31.40 28.69 -10.06
C THR A 133 -30.14 29.59 -10.00
N PRO A 134 -29.83 30.37 -11.06
CA PRO A 134 -28.73 31.33 -11.03
C PRO A 134 -28.97 32.42 -9.97
N LEU A 135 -27.96 32.70 -9.15
CA LEU A 135 -28.04 33.71 -8.08
C LEU A 135 -28.00 35.16 -8.59
N ASP A 136 -27.48 35.37 -9.81
CA ASP A 136 -27.40 36.67 -10.49
C ASP A 136 -28.29 36.67 -11.75
N ALA A 137 -29.61 36.59 -11.58
CA ALA A 137 -30.57 36.71 -12.69
C ALA A 137 -30.80 38.17 -13.17
N ASP A 138 -30.09 39.16 -12.63
CA ASP A 138 -30.35 40.58 -12.88
C ASP A 138 -29.43 41.26 -13.90
N ARG A 139 -28.51 40.54 -14.57
CA ARG A 139 -27.75 41.13 -15.69
C ARG A 139 -27.60 40.16 -16.86
N VAL A 140 -28.32 40.53 -17.93
CA VAL A 140 -28.26 40.06 -19.33
C VAL A 140 -29.26 38.95 -19.69
N SER A 141 -30.49 39.38 -19.98
CA SER A 141 -31.40 38.69 -20.91
C SER A 141 -30.80 38.69 -22.32
N LEU A 142 -30.41 37.52 -22.80
CA LEU A 142 -30.42 37.21 -24.23
C LEU A 142 -31.22 35.92 -24.39
N HIS A 143 -32.49 36.09 -24.74
CA HIS A 143 -33.34 35.02 -25.25
C HIS A 143 -32.79 34.55 -26.60
N CYS A 144 -32.57 33.25 -26.75
CA CYS A 144 -32.70 32.59 -28.04
C CYS A 144 -33.59 31.35 -27.86
N ASP A 145 -34.63 31.32 -28.68
CA ASP A 145 -35.78 30.44 -28.60
C ASP A 145 -35.48 28.96 -28.90
N GLY A 146 -36.15 28.09 -28.15
CA GLY A 146 -36.89 26.91 -28.63
C GLY A 146 -36.11 25.72 -29.18
N VAL A 147 -35.97 24.65 -28.38
CA VAL A 147 -35.97 23.24 -28.86
C VAL A 147 -36.62 22.32 -27.80
N THR A 148 -37.45 21.39 -28.28
CA THR A 148 -38.16 20.31 -27.56
C THR A 148 -37.24 19.15 -27.09
N PRO A 149 -37.66 18.32 -26.12
CA PRO A 149 -36.77 17.52 -25.29
C PRO A 149 -36.36 16.18 -25.91
N ILE A 150 -35.09 15.81 -25.71
CA ILE A 150 -34.56 14.45 -25.95
C ILE A 150 -33.79 14.04 -24.68
N ASP A 151 -34.11 12.87 -24.15
CA ASP A 151 -33.74 12.27 -22.84
C ASP A 151 -32.22 12.14 -22.49
N ASN A 152 -31.32 12.84 -23.18
CA ASN A 152 -29.90 12.97 -22.83
C ASN A 152 -29.54 14.31 -22.15
N ASP A 153 -30.39 15.33 -22.26
CA ASP A 153 -30.14 16.66 -21.68
C ASP A 153 -30.14 16.63 -20.15
N ASP A 154 -31.03 15.84 -19.55
CA ASP A 154 -31.19 15.71 -18.09
C ASP A 154 -29.90 15.27 -17.36
N VAL A 155 -29.08 14.41 -17.98
CA VAL A 155 -27.84 13.90 -17.38
C VAL A 155 -26.72 14.93 -17.50
N VAL A 156 -26.63 15.62 -18.63
CA VAL A 156 -25.66 16.70 -18.86
C VAL A 156 -25.98 17.85 -17.92
N ASP A 157 -27.24 18.26 -17.81
CA ASP A 157 -27.65 19.34 -16.91
C ASP A 157 -27.37 19.01 -15.44
N LYS A 158 -27.65 17.78 -14.98
CA LYS A 158 -27.28 17.36 -13.62
C LYS A 158 -25.77 17.41 -13.38
N LYS A 159 -24.95 17.01 -14.35
CA LYS A 159 -23.48 17.10 -14.26
C LYS A 159 -23.03 18.56 -14.16
N VAL A 160 -23.58 19.44 -15.02
CA VAL A 160 -23.25 20.88 -15.04
C VAL A 160 -23.65 21.54 -13.73
N LEU A 161 -24.85 21.26 -13.21
CA LEU A 161 -25.33 21.79 -11.93
C LEU A 161 -24.43 21.35 -10.77
N LYS A 162 -24.12 20.05 -10.65
CA LYS A 162 -23.21 19.54 -9.62
C LYS A 162 -21.83 20.21 -9.69
N TRP A 163 -21.30 20.40 -10.90
CA TRP A 163 -20.02 21.07 -11.10
C TRP A 163 -20.08 22.57 -10.74
N LYS A 164 -21.14 23.29 -11.12
CA LYS A 164 -21.32 24.71 -10.74
C LYS A 164 -21.42 24.90 -9.23
N LEU A 165 -22.08 23.96 -8.52
CA LEU A 165 -22.18 23.99 -7.06
C LEU A 165 -20.81 23.92 -6.37
N ILE A 166 -19.82 23.20 -6.93
CA ILE A 166 -18.49 23.07 -6.30
C ILE A 166 -17.53 24.23 -6.64
N ILE A 167 -17.81 25.07 -7.65
CA ILE A 167 -16.89 26.13 -8.08
C ILE A 167 -16.53 27.10 -6.96
N HIS A 168 -17.51 27.53 -6.16
CA HIS A 168 -17.26 28.47 -5.07
C HIS A 168 -16.35 27.86 -3.99
N GLN A 169 -16.49 26.56 -3.72
CA GLN A 169 -15.62 25.83 -2.78
C GLN A 169 -14.18 25.79 -3.29
N ILE A 170 -13.97 25.61 -4.59
CA ILE A 170 -12.63 25.73 -5.20
C ILE A 170 -12.07 27.12 -4.96
N GLY A 171 -12.85 28.18 -5.19
CA GLY A 171 -12.43 29.56 -4.95
C GLY A 171 -12.05 29.82 -3.48
N LEU A 172 -12.85 29.35 -2.53
CA LEU A 172 -12.55 29.45 -1.10
C LEU A 172 -11.21 28.77 -0.76
N ASP A 173 -10.92 27.64 -1.40
CA ASP A 173 -9.71 26.87 -1.20
C ASP A 173 -8.48 27.52 -1.83
N VAL A 174 -8.63 28.09 -3.01
CA VAL A 174 -7.58 28.84 -3.70
C VAL A 174 -7.11 30.02 -2.84
N VAL A 175 -8.04 30.81 -2.29
CA VAL A 175 -7.71 32.00 -1.46
C VAL A 175 -6.89 31.61 -0.21
N ARG A 176 -7.11 30.43 0.36
CA ARG A 176 -6.37 29.94 1.54
C ARG A 176 -5.12 29.13 1.20
N THR A 177 -4.82 28.91 -0.08
CA THR A 177 -3.69 28.09 -0.52
C THR A 177 -2.38 28.86 -0.39
N ASP A 178 -1.42 28.31 0.36
CA ASP A 178 -0.02 28.74 0.41
C ASP A 178 0.22 30.26 0.49
N ARG A 179 -0.65 30.94 1.24
CA ARG A 179 -0.67 32.41 1.39
C ARG A 179 0.64 33.04 1.84
N ALA A 180 1.55 32.25 2.43
CA ALA A 180 2.86 32.74 2.82
C ALA A 180 3.84 32.90 1.64
N LEU A 181 3.56 32.29 0.48
CA LEU A 181 4.38 32.44 -0.72
C LEU A 181 3.98 33.70 -1.48
N GLU A 182 4.97 34.49 -1.91
CA GLU A 182 4.74 35.70 -2.74
C GLU A 182 4.09 35.32 -4.08
N PHE A 183 4.30 34.09 -4.57
CA PHE A 183 3.68 33.58 -5.80
C PHE A 183 2.15 33.77 -5.85
N TYR A 184 1.46 33.56 -4.73
CA TYR A 184 0.00 33.70 -4.64
C TYR A 184 -0.46 35.11 -4.27
N GLU A 185 0.40 36.13 -4.28
CA GLU A 185 -0.04 37.54 -4.28
C GLU A 185 -0.69 37.92 -5.61
N SER A 186 -0.23 37.30 -6.70
CA SER A 186 -0.77 37.53 -8.03
C SER A 186 -2.14 36.85 -8.18
N GLU A 187 -3.17 37.65 -8.47
CA GLU A 187 -4.50 37.14 -8.82
C GLU A 187 -4.44 36.23 -10.06
N VAL A 188 -3.55 36.50 -11.01
CA VAL A 188 -3.36 35.67 -12.21
C VAL A 188 -2.89 34.25 -11.82
N ASN A 189 -1.99 34.14 -10.84
CA ASN A 189 -1.50 32.84 -10.35
C ASN A 189 -2.59 32.09 -9.56
N GLN A 190 -3.41 32.82 -8.79
CA GLN A 190 -4.59 32.23 -8.14
C GLN A 190 -5.63 31.76 -9.16
N GLY A 191 -5.89 32.57 -10.19
CA GLY A 191 -6.77 32.24 -11.31
C GLY A 191 -6.29 30.99 -12.06
N LYS A 192 -4.99 30.85 -12.29
CA LYS A 192 -4.39 29.65 -12.88
C LYS A 192 -4.65 28.39 -12.04
N LEU A 193 -4.49 28.47 -10.72
CA LEU A 193 -4.81 27.36 -9.82
C LEU A 193 -6.32 27.03 -9.84
N PHE A 194 -7.16 28.06 -9.80
CA PHE A 194 -8.62 27.94 -9.85
C PHE A 194 -9.10 27.26 -11.15
N ASP A 195 -8.59 27.71 -12.30
CA ASP A 195 -8.94 27.16 -13.61
C ASP A 195 -8.53 25.69 -13.74
N ILE A 196 -7.32 25.33 -13.31
CA ILE A 196 -6.85 23.93 -13.34
C ILE A 196 -7.74 23.03 -12.48
N LEU A 197 -8.08 23.46 -11.26
CA LEU A 197 -8.93 22.68 -10.36
C LEU A 197 -10.37 22.56 -10.90
N ALA A 198 -10.92 23.63 -11.45
CA ALA A 198 -12.26 23.64 -12.04
C ALA A 198 -12.34 22.72 -13.27
N VAL A 199 -11.35 22.79 -14.17
CA VAL A 199 -11.28 21.92 -15.36
C VAL A 199 -11.08 20.47 -14.96
N TYR A 200 -10.24 20.18 -13.95
CA TYR A 200 -10.08 18.80 -13.46
C TYR A 200 -11.39 18.26 -12.91
N ALA A 201 -12.10 19.05 -12.08
CA ALA A 201 -13.36 18.63 -11.48
C ALA A 201 -14.48 18.41 -12.51
N TRP A 202 -14.40 19.07 -13.67
CA TRP A 202 -15.29 18.81 -14.81
C TRP A 202 -14.95 17.50 -15.53
N MET A 203 -13.64 17.23 -15.69
CA MET A 203 -13.09 16.09 -16.41
C MET A 203 -13.29 14.77 -15.64
N ASP A 204 -12.90 14.72 -14.37
CA ASP A 204 -13.09 13.56 -13.49
C ASP A 204 -14.34 13.76 -12.63
N ASN A 205 -15.51 13.55 -13.22
CA ASN A 205 -16.81 13.75 -12.57
C ASN A 205 -17.11 12.77 -11.41
N ASP A 206 -16.41 11.63 -11.37
CA ASP A 206 -16.51 10.66 -10.27
C ASP A 206 -15.96 11.25 -8.98
N ILE A 207 -14.79 11.91 -9.05
CA ILE A 207 -14.19 12.59 -7.89
C ILE A 207 -14.74 14.01 -7.74
N GLY A 208 -14.82 14.74 -8.85
CA GLY A 208 -15.04 16.18 -8.88
C GLY A 208 -13.90 16.93 -8.20
N TYR A 209 -14.25 17.84 -7.28
CA TYR A 209 -13.30 18.53 -6.41
C TYR A 209 -13.52 18.09 -4.96
N VAL A 210 -12.42 17.79 -4.28
CA VAL A 210 -12.38 17.50 -2.85
C VAL A 210 -11.33 18.38 -2.21
N GLN A 211 -11.68 18.96 -1.05
CA GLN A 211 -10.76 19.78 -0.27
C GLN A 211 -9.43 19.05 -0.04
N GLY A 212 -8.33 19.75 -0.31
CA GLY A 212 -6.97 19.20 -0.27
C GLY A 212 -6.37 18.97 -1.65
N MET A 213 -7.18 18.91 -2.72
CA MET A 213 -6.67 18.85 -4.09
C MET A 213 -5.89 20.12 -4.49
N ASN A 214 -6.29 21.27 -3.96
CA ASN A 214 -5.56 22.54 -4.09
C ASN A 214 -4.12 22.45 -3.53
N ASP A 215 -3.90 21.69 -2.46
CA ASP A 215 -2.58 21.48 -1.86
C ASP A 215 -1.66 20.64 -2.74
N ILE A 216 -2.24 19.71 -3.51
CA ILE A 216 -1.53 18.88 -4.49
C ILE A 216 -1.22 19.66 -5.77
N CYS A 217 -2.18 20.48 -6.22
CA CYS A 217 -2.05 21.27 -7.45
C CYS A 217 -1.10 22.46 -7.30
N SER A 218 -1.06 23.11 -6.13
CA SER A 218 -0.27 24.32 -5.89
C SER A 218 1.20 24.21 -6.35
N PRO A 219 1.95 23.16 -5.99
CA PRO A 219 3.30 22.93 -6.53
C PRO A 219 3.38 22.87 -8.05
N MET A 220 2.40 22.28 -8.73
CA MET A 220 2.42 22.18 -10.20
C MET A 220 2.29 23.55 -10.85
N VAL A 221 1.42 24.40 -10.31
CA VAL A 221 1.20 25.77 -10.79
C VAL A 221 2.45 26.64 -10.62
N ILE A 222 3.18 26.44 -9.51
CA ILE A 222 4.43 27.15 -9.20
C ILE A 222 5.59 26.67 -10.09
N LEU A 223 5.68 25.36 -10.34
CA LEU A 223 6.84 24.75 -11.01
C LEU A 223 6.76 24.76 -12.53
N LEU A 224 5.56 24.84 -13.10
CA LEU A 224 5.33 24.74 -14.55
C LEU A 224 4.74 26.05 -15.07
N GLU A 225 5.44 26.69 -16.00
CA GLU A 225 5.06 27.99 -16.55
C GLU A 225 3.71 27.93 -17.28
N HIS A 226 3.53 26.94 -18.16
CA HIS A 226 2.31 26.78 -18.94
C HIS A 226 1.21 26.07 -18.12
N GLU A 227 0.01 26.64 -18.12
CA GLU A 227 -1.13 26.14 -17.36
C GLU A 227 -1.54 24.71 -17.71
N ALA A 228 -1.59 24.37 -19.00
CA ALA A 228 -1.92 23.01 -19.41
C ALA A 228 -0.88 21.98 -18.92
N ASP A 229 0.42 22.34 -18.89
CA ASP A 229 1.46 21.41 -18.46
C ASP A 229 1.33 21.16 -16.94
N ALA A 230 0.99 22.21 -16.18
CA ALA A 230 0.63 22.11 -14.77
C ALA A 230 -0.63 21.23 -14.57
N PHE A 231 -1.66 21.40 -15.40
CA PHE A 231 -2.85 20.56 -15.37
C PHE A 231 -2.50 19.08 -15.60
N TRP A 232 -1.70 18.75 -16.61
CA TRP A 232 -1.36 17.35 -16.90
C TRP A 232 -0.49 16.74 -15.80
N CYS A 233 0.47 17.48 -15.25
CA CYS A 233 1.22 17.01 -14.07
C CYS A 233 0.30 16.79 -12.86
N PHE A 234 -0.66 17.69 -12.63
CA PHE A 234 -1.66 17.54 -11.58
C PHE A 234 -2.56 16.32 -11.82
N GLU A 235 -3.06 16.12 -13.04
CA GLU A 235 -3.87 14.95 -13.42
C GLU A 235 -3.11 13.65 -13.18
N ARG A 236 -1.84 13.57 -13.61
CA ARG A 236 -0.97 12.42 -13.36
C ARG A 236 -0.71 12.17 -11.88
N ALA A 237 -0.57 13.23 -11.07
CA ALA A 237 -0.47 13.10 -9.62
C ALA A 237 -1.79 12.59 -9.01
N MET A 238 -2.93 13.07 -9.53
CA MET A 238 -4.24 12.62 -9.10
C MET A 238 -4.54 11.18 -9.49
N GLN A 239 -4.04 10.64 -10.61
CA GLN A 239 -4.18 9.20 -10.91
C GLN A 239 -3.60 8.31 -9.80
N ARG A 240 -2.50 8.74 -9.16
CA ARG A 240 -1.91 8.03 -8.01
C ARG A 240 -2.72 8.19 -6.74
N LEU A 241 -3.29 9.38 -6.54
CA LEU A 241 -4.02 9.74 -5.31
C LEU A 241 -5.54 9.55 -5.42
N ARG A 242 -6.05 9.15 -6.58
CA ARG A 242 -7.48 9.02 -6.90
C ARG A 242 -8.21 8.18 -5.87
N GLY A 243 -7.58 7.10 -5.40
CA GLY A 243 -8.09 6.25 -4.33
C GLY A 243 -8.36 7.02 -3.02
N ASN A 244 -7.53 8.00 -2.67
CA ASN A 244 -7.64 8.78 -1.43
C ASN A 244 -8.86 9.72 -1.44
N PHE A 245 -9.23 10.22 -2.62
CA PHE A 245 -10.28 11.23 -2.78
C PHE A 245 -11.63 10.63 -3.18
N ARG A 246 -11.71 9.31 -3.40
CA ARG A 246 -13.00 8.64 -3.59
C ARG A 246 -13.80 8.65 -2.29
N CYS A 247 -14.96 9.29 -2.32
CA CYS A 247 -15.96 9.19 -1.27
C CYS A 247 -17.15 8.39 -1.81
N THR A 248 -17.45 7.26 -1.17
CA THR A 248 -18.68 6.49 -1.42
C THR A 248 -19.60 6.60 -0.21
N THR A 249 -20.87 6.26 -0.38
CA THR A 249 -21.87 6.26 0.71
C THR A 249 -21.49 5.35 1.88
N SER A 250 -20.57 4.41 1.69
CA SER A 250 -20.17 3.39 2.67
C SER A 250 -18.67 3.38 3.02
N SER A 251 -17.81 4.15 2.34
CA SER A 251 -16.38 4.19 2.65
C SER A 251 -15.67 5.46 2.19
N ILE A 252 -14.70 5.91 2.98
CA ILE A 252 -13.79 7.02 2.68
C ILE A 252 -12.50 6.46 2.07
N GLY A 253 -12.01 7.04 0.98
CA GLY A 253 -10.88 6.51 0.20
C GLY A 253 -9.60 6.19 0.99
N VAL A 254 -9.27 7.00 2.00
CA VAL A 254 -8.08 6.84 2.85
C VAL A 254 -8.26 5.73 3.91
N GLN A 255 -9.49 5.26 4.16
CA GLN A 255 -9.78 4.28 5.22
C GLN A 255 -9.01 2.97 5.01
N SER A 256 -8.89 2.50 3.76
CA SER A 256 -8.07 1.33 3.40
C SER A 256 -6.61 1.50 3.86
N GLN A 257 -5.99 2.64 3.58
CA GLN A 257 -4.61 2.94 4.01
C GLN A 257 -4.47 3.05 5.52
N LEU A 258 -5.49 3.55 6.23
CA LEU A 258 -5.50 3.57 7.70
C LEU A 258 -5.61 2.17 8.28
N SER A 259 -6.42 1.30 7.69
CA SER A 259 -6.48 -0.12 8.05
C SER A 259 -5.14 -0.82 7.80
N THR A 260 -4.50 -0.56 6.65
CA THR A 260 -3.15 -1.08 6.35
C THR A 260 -2.12 -0.53 7.35
N LEU A 261 -2.18 0.76 7.71
CA LEU A 261 -1.32 1.35 8.73
C LEU A 261 -1.50 0.65 10.08
N SER A 262 -2.74 0.44 10.49
CA SER A 262 -3.11 -0.24 11.73
C SER A 262 -2.52 -1.65 11.77
N GLN A 263 -2.66 -2.42 10.68
CA GLN A 263 -2.06 -3.75 10.54
C GLN A 263 -0.53 -3.71 10.59
N ILE A 264 0.12 -2.77 9.90
CA ILE A 264 1.57 -2.62 9.92
C ILE A 264 2.07 -2.36 11.34
N ILE A 265 1.46 -1.42 12.06
CA ILE A 265 1.86 -1.10 13.44
C ILE A 265 1.59 -2.28 14.37
N ARG A 266 0.43 -2.96 14.25
CA ARG A 266 0.11 -4.16 15.01
C ARG A 266 1.16 -5.26 14.83
N THR A 267 1.60 -5.52 13.60
CA THR A 267 2.63 -6.53 13.31
C THR A 267 4.01 -6.09 13.78
N ILE A 268 4.40 -4.83 13.55
CA ILE A 268 5.75 -4.34 13.83
C ILE A 268 5.98 -4.07 15.32
N ASP A 269 5.01 -3.41 15.96
CA ASP A 269 5.03 -2.94 17.35
C ASP A 269 3.64 -3.09 18.02
N PRO A 270 3.28 -4.31 18.45
CA PRO A 270 1.98 -4.59 19.07
C PRO A 270 1.71 -3.75 20.32
N LYS A 271 2.76 -3.36 21.06
CA LYS A 271 2.61 -2.58 22.30
C LYS A 271 2.14 -1.16 22.01
N LEU A 272 2.73 -0.54 20.98
CA LEU A 272 2.30 0.78 20.54
C LEU A 272 0.87 0.72 19.97
N HIS A 273 0.54 -0.32 19.19
CA HIS A 273 -0.80 -0.50 18.66
C HIS A 273 -1.85 -0.58 19.77
N GLN A 274 -1.63 -1.46 20.77
CA GLN A 274 -2.54 -1.60 21.90
C GLN A 274 -2.71 -0.29 22.67
N HIS A 275 -1.61 0.42 22.95
CA HIS A 275 -1.68 1.71 23.63
C HIS A 275 -2.50 2.73 22.84
N LEU A 276 -2.42 2.74 21.51
CA LEU A 276 -3.25 3.63 20.69
C LEU A 276 -4.72 3.20 20.69
N GLU A 277 -5.02 1.90 20.69
CA GLU A 277 -6.40 1.39 20.85
C GLU A 277 -7.00 1.80 22.20
N ASP A 278 -6.23 1.68 23.29
CA ASP A 278 -6.67 2.05 24.64
C ASP A 278 -6.94 3.57 24.79
N LEU A 279 -6.45 4.39 23.85
CA LEU A 279 -6.68 5.83 23.76
C LEU A 279 -7.79 6.20 22.74
N ASP A 280 -8.61 5.25 22.31
CA ASP A 280 -9.60 5.39 21.22
C ASP A 280 -8.99 5.81 19.87
N GLY A 281 -7.69 5.57 19.67
CA GLY A 281 -6.92 5.90 18.47
C GLY A 281 -6.68 4.72 17.52
N GLY A 282 -7.37 3.59 17.73
CA GLY A 282 -7.16 2.33 16.98
C GLY A 282 -7.45 2.38 15.48
N GLU A 283 -8.24 3.37 15.04
CA GLU A 283 -8.54 3.63 13.63
C GLU A 283 -7.54 4.58 12.94
N TYR A 284 -6.58 5.15 13.69
CA TYR A 284 -5.51 6.01 13.17
C TYR A 284 -6.00 7.28 12.45
N LEU A 285 -7.21 7.77 12.74
CA LEU A 285 -7.79 8.95 12.08
C LEU A 285 -6.92 10.22 12.16
N PHE A 286 -6.05 10.33 13.18
CA PHE A 286 -5.06 11.40 13.28
C PHE A 286 -4.06 11.45 12.10
N ALA A 287 -3.88 10.34 11.38
CA ALA A 287 -3.01 10.23 10.21
C ALA A 287 -3.72 10.59 8.90
N PHE A 288 -5.05 10.79 8.92
CA PHE A 288 -5.86 11.05 7.72
C PHE A 288 -5.30 12.17 6.85
N ARG A 289 -5.01 13.33 7.46
CA ARG A 289 -4.43 14.48 6.76
C ARG A 289 -3.06 14.19 6.15
N MET A 290 -2.24 13.38 6.82
CA MET A 290 -0.90 13.04 6.34
C MET A 290 -0.96 12.20 5.07
N LEU A 291 -1.92 11.27 4.99
CA LEU A 291 -2.11 10.41 3.82
C LEU A 291 -2.85 11.11 2.69
N MET A 292 -3.92 11.85 3.02
CA MET A 292 -4.79 12.49 2.03
C MET A 292 -4.02 13.46 1.12
N VAL A 293 -3.15 14.29 1.70
CA VAL A 293 -2.37 15.30 0.95
C VAL A 293 -0.86 15.07 1.00
N LEU A 294 -0.43 13.81 1.14
CA LEU A 294 0.98 13.39 1.13
C LEU A 294 1.90 14.27 2.00
N PHE A 295 1.53 14.45 3.27
CA PHE A 295 2.25 15.26 4.25
C PHE A 295 2.43 16.73 3.89
N ARG A 296 1.71 17.27 2.89
CA ARG A 296 1.86 18.67 2.46
C ARG A 296 1.68 19.66 3.61
N ARG A 297 0.75 19.40 4.52
CA ARG A 297 0.47 20.24 5.71
C ARG A 297 1.43 20.01 6.88
N GLU A 298 2.30 19.01 6.79
CA GLU A 298 3.22 18.59 7.84
C GLU A 298 4.64 19.15 7.65
N PHE A 299 4.98 19.55 6.43
CA PHE A 299 6.30 20.07 6.03
C PHE A 299 6.23 21.52 5.56
N SER A 300 7.39 22.19 5.56
CA SER A 300 7.58 23.42 4.78
C SER A 300 7.32 23.15 3.29
N PHE A 301 6.96 24.18 2.51
CA PHE A 301 6.72 24.02 1.06
C PHE A 301 7.88 23.27 0.38
N VAL A 302 9.12 23.75 0.60
CA VAL A 302 10.32 23.18 -0.01
C VAL A 302 10.59 21.73 0.44
N ASP A 303 10.41 21.43 1.74
CA ASP A 303 10.61 20.06 2.23
C ASP A 303 9.53 19.11 1.73
N ALA A 304 8.29 19.59 1.52
CA ALA A 304 7.22 18.80 0.92
C ALA A 304 7.56 18.44 -0.53
N LEU A 305 8.06 19.39 -1.34
CA LEU A 305 8.52 19.10 -2.71
C LEU A 305 9.63 18.04 -2.71
N TYR A 306 10.60 18.18 -1.80
CA TYR A 306 11.68 17.22 -1.68
C TYR A 306 11.20 15.83 -1.22
N LEU A 307 10.22 15.77 -0.31
CA LEU A 307 9.60 14.51 0.10
C LEU A 307 8.92 13.83 -1.08
N TRP A 308 8.14 14.57 -1.87
CA TRP A 308 7.44 14.01 -3.03
C TRP A 308 8.40 13.49 -4.10
N GLU A 309 9.48 14.22 -4.39
CA GLU A 309 10.55 13.75 -5.28
C GLU A 309 11.15 12.43 -4.81
N LEU A 310 11.41 12.31 -3.51
CA LEU A 310 11.92 11.06 -2.93
C LEU A 310 10.90 9.94 -3.04
N MET A 311 9.62 10.21 -2.72
CA MET A 311 8.55 9.21 -2.78
C MET A 311 8.35 8.71 -4.20
N TRP A 312 8.12 9.61 -5.15
CA TRP A 312 7.92 9.25 -6.55
C TRP A 312 9.14 8.58 -7.15
N ALA A 313 10.37 8.97 -6.77
CA ALA A 313 11.56 8.26 -7.22
C ALA A 313 11.75 6.88 -6.56
N MET A 314 11.15 6.63 -5.39
CA MET A 314 11.17 5.32 -4.74
C MET A 314 10.07 4.39 -5.29
N GLU A 315 8.91 4.95 -5.61
CA GLU A 315 7.74 4.27 -6.17
C GLU A 315 7.74 4.22 -7.71
N TYR A 316 8.78 4.76 -8.35
CA TYR A 316 8.82 4.85 -9.81
C TYR A 316 8.72 3.47 -10.48
N ASN A 317 7.77 3.38 -11.41
CA ASN A 317 7.58 2.25 -12.32
C ASN A 317 7.86 2.74 -13.76
N PRO A 318 8.77 2.09 -14.52
CA PRO A 318 9.07 2.50 -15.89
C PRO A 318 7.85 2.48 -16.82
N ASN A 319 6.86 1.64 -16.56
CA ASN A 319 5.66 1.52 -17.39
C ASN A 319 4.56 2.53 -17.03
N ILE A 320 4.84 3.47 -16.12
CA ILE A 320 3.82 4.43 -15.64
C ILE A 320 3.19 5.26 -16.74
N PHE A 321 3.96 5.63 -17.76
CA PHE A 321 3.44 6.37 -18.91
C PHE A 321 2.40 5.54 -19.66
N SER A 322 2.74 4.31 -20.07
CA SER A 322 1.82 3.41 -20.77
C SER A 322 0.57 3.10 -19.95
N LEU A 323 0.71 2.90 -18.64
CA LEU A 323 -0.41 2.66 -17.73
C LEU A 323 -1.43 3.81 -17.69
N TYR A 324 -1.03 5.02 -18.07
CA TYR A 324 -1.90 6.19 -18.09
C TYR A 324 -2.43 6.53 -19.49
N GLU A 325 -1.77 6.09 -20.55
CA GLU A 325 -2.24 6.28 -21.93
C GLU A 325 -3.20 5.17 -22.38
N GLU A 326 -3.05 3.94 -21.88
CA GLU A 326 -3.93 2.83 -22.24
C GLU A 326 -5.32 2.95 -21.58
N PRO A 327 -6.43 2.85 -22.36
CA PRO A 327 -7.76 2.78 -21.79
C PRO A 327 -7.90 1.50 -20.96
N LYS A 328 -8.29 1.65 -19.69
CA LYS A 328 -8.49 0.54 -18.75
C LYS A 328 -9.34 -0.56 -19.40
N PRO A 329 -8.81 -1.77 -19.66
CA PRO A 329 -9.67 -2.89 -20.01
C PRO A 329 -10.53 -3.23 -18.78
N ALA A 330 -11.82 -3.46 -19.01
CA ALA A 330 -12.63 -4.18 -18.05
C ALA A 330 -12.05 -5.59 -17.92
N THR A 331 -11.65 -5.96 -16.69
CA THR A 331 -11.34 -7.34 -16.27
C THR A 331 -10.40 -8.12 -17.18
N ASP A 332 -9.10 -8.15 -16.84
CA ASP A 332 -8.29 -9.38 -16.84
C ASP A 332 -6.89 -9.09 -16.28
N THR A 333 -6.74 -9.18 -14.95
CA THR A 333 -5.41 -9.14 -14.32
C THR A 333 -4.78 -10.53 -14.41
N SER A 334 -4.26 -10.88 -15.58
CA SER A 334 -3.28 -11.97 -15.72
C SER A 334 -2.06 -11.50 -16.50
N ALA A 335 -1.40 -10.45 -16.02
CA ALA A 335 -0.06 -10.13 -16.48
C ALA A 335 0.90 -11.21 -15.97
N ALA A 336 1.33 -12.10 -16.87
CA ALA A 336 2.36 -13.10 -16.59
C ALA A 336 3.63 -12.42 -16.02
N PRO A 337 4.32 -13.04 -15.05
CA PRO A 337 5.52 -12.48 -14.47
C PRO A 337 6.62 -12.43 -15.53
N ILE A 338 6.87 -11.23 -16.07
CA ILE A 338 8.00 -10.97 -16.95
C ILE A 338 9.27 -11.31 -16.15
N ALA A 339 10.09 -12.22 -16.68
CA ALA A 339 11.38 -12.54 -16.09
C ALA A 339 12.24 -11.27 -16.00
N LEU A 340 12.31 -10.68 -14.80
CA LEU A 340 12.97 -9.39 -14.59
C LEU A 340 14.48 -9.52 -14.72
N ASN A 341 15.01 -8.99 -15.82
CA ASN A 341 16.44 -8.78 -16.00
C ASN A 341 16.94 -7.66 -15.06
N ASP A 342 18.11 -7.85 -14.45
CA ASP A 342 18.79 -6.89 -13.56
C ASP A 342 18.93 -5.47 -14.15
N LYS A 343 19.02 -5.35 -15.48
CA LYS A 343 19.06 -4.04 -16.16
C LYS A 343 17.72 -3.30 -16.04
N LEU A 344 16.61 -4.02 -16.22
CA LEU A 344 15.25 -3.47 -16.15
C LEU A 344 14.89 -3.12 -14.70
N LEU A 345 15.26 -3.97 -13.74
CA LEU A 345 15.09 -3.70 -12.29
C LEU A 345 15.71 -2.37 -11.85
N LYS A 346 16.80 -1.93 -12.50
CA LYS A 346 17.47 -0.67 -12.15
C LYS A 346 16.66 0.58 -12.51
N GLN A 347 15.72 0.47 -13.44
CA GLN A 347 14.80 1.54 -13.83
C GLN A 347 13.66 1.70 -12.82
N TYR A 348 13.35 0.66 -12.03
CA TYR A 348 12.41 0.78 -10.92
C TYR A 348 13.00 1.55 -9.74
N GLY A 349 12.16 2.34 -9.09
CA GLY A 349 12.44 2.95 -7.80
C GLY A 349 12.71 1.89 -6.72
N LYS A 350 13.38 2.28 -5.63
CA LYS A 350 13.83 1.31 -4.60
C LYS A 350 12.68 0.58 -3.90
N PHE A 351 11.58 1.28 -3.65
CA PHE A 351 10.40 0.72 -3.01
C PHE A 351 9.71 -0.24 -3.97
N GLU A 352 9.44 0.24 -5.18
CA GLU A 352 8.73 -0.54 -6.19
C GLU A 352 9.51 -1.78 -6.63
N ARG A 353 10.83 -1.65 -6.83
CA ARG A 353 11.71 -2.78 -7.12
C ARG A 353 11.57 -3.89 -6.10
N LYS A 354 11.43 -3.54 -4.82
CA LYS A 354 11.29 -4.51 -3.76
C LYS A 354 9.91 -5.18 -3.78
N ASN A 355 8.85 -4.41 -4.01
CA ASN A 355 7.49 -4.96 -4.16
C ASN A 355 7.45 -6.01 -5.26
N VAL A 356 7.97 -5.65 -6.44
CA VAL A 356 8.10 -6.52 -7.61
C VAL A 356 8.93 -7.78 -7.29
N GLN A 357 10.08 -7.63 -6.61
CA GLN A 357 10.92 -8.77 -6.22
C GLN A 357 10.24 -9.71 -5.21
N THR A 358 9.40 -9.19 -4.33
CA THR A 358 8.69 -9.99 -3.32
C THR A 358 7.35 -10.53 -3.81
N GLY A 359 6.91 -10.20 -5.02
CA GLY A 359 5.58 -10.54 -5.53
C GLY A 359 4.43 -9.89 -4.74
N CYS A 360 4.72 -8.84 -3.99
CA CYS A 360 3.72 -8.11 -3.21
C CYS A 360 3.03 -7.13 -4.16
N VAL A 361 1.80 -7.46 -4.58
CA VAL A 361 1.00 -6.68 -5.54
C VAL A 361 0.03 -5.74 -4.82
N ASP A 362 0.19 -5.56 -3.51
CA ASP A 362 -0.76 -4.74 -2.75
C ASP A 362 -0.57 -3.25 -3.07
N GLN A 363 -1.38 -2.74 -4.00
CA GLN A 363 -1.48 -1.33 -4.38
C GLN A 363 -1.87 -0.43 -3.19
N GLN A 364 -2.39 -1.00 -2.09
CA GLN A 364 -2.82 -0.26 -0.90
C GLN A 364 -1.67 0.03 0.08
N SER A 365 -0.54 -0.66 -0.08
CA SER A 365 0.67 -0.50 0.73
C SER A 365 1.57 0.62 0.20
N ALA A 366 1.02 1.83 -0.04
CA ALA A 366 1.80 2.96 -0.55
C ALA A 366 2.95 3.35 0.42
N LEU A 367 4.06 3.91 -0.10
CA LEU A 367 5.17 4.37 0.72
C LEU A 367 4.73 5.41 1.77
N ALA A 368 3.67 6.18 1.46
CA ALA A 368 3.03 7.11 2.38
C ALA A 368 2.59 6.44 3.70
N VAL A 369 2.06 5.22 3.64
CA VAL A 369 1.62 4.44 4.82
C VAL A 369 2.83 4.10 5.69
N TYR A 370 3.90 3.60 5.09
CA TYR A 370 5.15 3.31 5.80
C TYR A 370 5.84 4.57 6.33
N LEU A 371 5.66 5.71 5.66
CA LEU A 371 6.12 7.00 6.17
C LEU A 371 5.40 7.38 7.45
N VAL A 372 4.07 7.26 7.51
CA VAL A 372 3.32 7.50 8.77
C VAL A 372 3.80 6.54 9.85
N ALA A 373 3.95 5.25 9.53
CA ALA A 373 4.48 4.27 10.48
C ALA A 373 5.87 4.65 11.01
N SER A 374 6.72 5.23 10.17
CA SER A 374 8.04 5.72 10.57
C SER A 374 8.00 6.90 11.54
N VAL A 375 7.01 7.78 11.41
CA VAL A 375 6.80 8.89 12.34
C VAL A 375 6.35 8.37 13.71
N LEU A 376 5.44 7.39 13.72
CA LEU A 376 4.98 6.72 14.93
C LEU A 376 6.11 5.97 15.65
N GLU A 377 6.86 5.12 14.94
CA GLU A 377 7.97 4.35 15.54
C GLU A 377 9.06 5.29 16.08
N ALA A 378 9.35 6.40 15.40
CA ALA A 378 10.32 7.40 15.86
C ALA A 378 9.93 8.08 17.18
N LYS A 379 8.64 8.07 17.54
CA LYS A 379 8.09 8.68 18.77
C LYS A 379 7.47 7.69 19.74
N ASN A 380 7.59 6.40 19.46
CA ASN A 380 7.08 5.31 20.28
C ASN A 380 7.30 5.54 21.80
N LYS A 381 8.55 5.74 22.24
CA LYS A 381 8.85 5.96 23.67
C LYS A 381 8.16 7.17 24.28
N LYS A 382 7.92 8.23 23.50
CA LYS A 382 7.23 9.45 23.95
C LYS A 382 5.72 9.19 24.00
N LEU A 383 5.16 8.57 22.95
CA LEU A 383 3.75 8.20 22.86
C LEU A 383 3.34 7.29 24.04
N LEU A 384 4.08 6.21 24.30
CA LEU A 384 3.79 5.28 25.40
C LEU A 384 3.89 5.90 26.80
N LYS A 385 4.61 7.01 26.96
CA LYS A 385 4.85 7.64 28.28
C LYS A 385 3.95 8.84 28.54
N GLU A 386 3.75 9.66 27.51
CA GLU A 386 3.16 10.99 27.64
C GLU A 386 1.75 11.06 27.07
N ALA A 387 1.38 10.21 26.11
CA ALA A 387 0.04 10.26 25.53
C ALA A 387 -0.97 9.59 26.46
N LYS A 388 -1.92 10.38 26.97
CA LYS A 388 -3.05 9.92 27.80
C LYS A 388 -4.40 10.04 27.09
N GLY A 389 -4.41 10.61 25.89
CA GLY A 389 -5.56 10.71 25.02
C GLY A 389 -5.15 11.02 23.58
N LEU A 390 -6.12 11.02 22.67
CA LEU A 390 -5.89 11.26 21.25
C LEU A 390 -5.29 12.65 20.97
N ASP A 391 -5.68 13.67 21.74
CA ASP A 391 -5.15 15.03 21.60
C ASP A 391 -3.64 15.09 21.86
N ASP A 392 -3.15 14.33 22.85
CA ASP A 392 -1.71 14.22 23.12
C ASP A 392 -0.98 13.54 21.96
N VAL A 393 -1.59 12.50 21.37
CA VAL A 393 -1.05 11.83 20.18
C VAL A 393 -0.91 12.84 19.03
N VAL A 394 -1.98 13.57 18.71
CA VAL A 394 -1.98 14.59 17.65
C VAL A 394 -0.94 15.67 17.93
N LYS A 395 -0.84 16.14 19.17
CA LYS A 395 0.15 17.16 19.58
C LYS A 395 1.59 16.64 19.44
N ILE A 396 1.88 15.45 19.95
CA ILE A 396 3.20 14.81 19.86
C ILE A 396 3.60 14.61 18.40
N LEU A 397 2.67 14.14 17.57
CA LEU A 397 2.91 13.93 16.14
C LEU A 397 3.11 15.26 15.42
N GLY A 398 2.29 16.28 15.67
CA GLY A 398 2.42 17.61 15.07
C GLY A 398 3.73 18.34 15.41
N GLU A 399 4.25 18.17 16.62
CA GLU A 399 5.60 18.66 16.98
C GLU A 399 6.71 17.92 16.25
N THR A 400 6.47 16.64 15.94
CA THR A 400 7.43 15.75 15.30
C THR A 400 7.49 16.00 13.80
N THR A 401 6.34 16.10 13.15
CA THR A 401 6.24 16.30 11.71
C THR A 401 6.92 17.59 11.27
N LYS A 402 6.74 18.68 12.02
CA LYS A 402 7.44 19.96 11.78
C LYS A 402 8.97 19.87 11.86
N LYS A 403 9.52 18.84 12.51
CA LYS A 403 10.97 18.61 12.65
C LYS A 403 11.47 17.42 11.82
N LEU A 404 10.61 16.81 11.02
CA LEU A 404 10.91 15.61 10.27
C LEU A 404 11.87 15.92 9.11
N ASP A 405 12.86 15.05 8.91
CA ASP A 405 13.74 15.10 7.73
C ASP A 405 13.21 14.11 6.70
N ALA A 406 12.82 14.60 5.52
CA ALA A 406 12.17 13.79 4.50
C ALA A 406 13.01 12.56 4.10
N LYS A 407 14.33 12.73 3.94
CA LYS A 407 15.21 11.62 3.54
C LYS A 407 15.33 10.57 4.64
N LYS A 408 15.47 11.01 5.89
CA LYS A 408 15.49 10.11 7.04
C LYS A 408 14.16 9.37 7.16
N ALA A 409 13.03 10.07 7.03
CA ALA A 409 11.70 9.47 7.09
C ALA A 409 11.53 8.37 6.03
N CYS A 410 11.86 8.64 4.76
CA CYS A 410 11.77 7.61 3.72
C CYS A 410 12.72 6.42 3.98
N THR A 411 13.91 6.68 4.53
CA THR A 411 14.87 5.61 4.85
C THR A 411 14.37 4.71 5.97
N GLU A 412 13.76 5.28 7.02
CA GLU A 412 13.13 4.51 8.10
C GLU A 412 11.87 3.78 7.59
N ALA A 413 11.05 4.41 6.73
CA ALA A 413 9.91 3.76 6.09
C ALA A 413 10.31 2.48 5.32
N LEU A 414 11.41 2.49 4.56
CA LEU A 414 11.92 1.29 3.88
C LEU A 414 12.37 0.18 4.85
N LYS A 415 12.89 0.55 6.02
CA LYS A 415 13.26 -0.42 7.07
C LYS A 415 12.01 -1.04 7.70
N ILE A 416 11.00 -0.23 8.00
CA ILE A 416 9.71 -0.66 8.52
C ILE A 416 9.05 -1.62 7.52
N GLN A 417 8.99 -1.27 6.24
CA GLN A 417 8.49 -2.15 5.19
C GLN A 417 9.25 -3.49 5.17
N LYS A 418 10.59 -3.48 5.27
CA LYS A 418 11.38 -4.71 5.35
C LYS A 418 11.02 -5.54 6.58
N LYS A 419 10.88 -4.91 7.74
CA LYS A 419 10.52 -5.57 9.00
C LYS A 419 9.12 -6.18 8.94
N TYR A 420 8.16 -5.46 8.36
CA TYR A 420 6.80 -5.94 8.13
C TYR A 420 6.77 -7.17 7.23
N LEU A 421 7.34 -7.07 6.03
CA LEU A 421 7.35 -8.17 5.06
C LEU A 421 8.02 -9.45 5.60
N LEU A 422 9.08 -9.30 6.39
CA LEU A 422 9.73 -10.44 7.04
C LEU A 422 8.80 -11.12 8.07
N LYS A 423 8.12 -10.35 8.91
CA LYS A 423 7.17 -10.89 9.90
C LYS A 423 5.96 -11.56 9.24
N VAL A 424 5.37 -10.93 8.22
CA VAL A 424 4.26 -11.51 7.46
C VAL A 424 4.68 -12.82 6.77
N ALA A 425 5.90 -12.89 6.24
CA ALA A 425 6.42 -14.14 5.66
C ALA A 425 6.62 -15.23 6.72
N GLU A 426 7.02 -14.89 7.95
CA GLU A 426 7.12 -15.82 9.07
C GLU A 426 5.74 -16.34 9.52
N GLU A 427 4.73 -15.48 9.59
CA GLU A 427 3.35 -15.84 9.93
C GLU A 427 2.68 -16.69 8.84
N ASN A 428 2.92 -16.38 7.56
CA ASN A 428 2.40 -17.19 6.46
C ASN A 428 3.05 -18.57 6.43
N LYS A 429 4.33 -18.67 6.80
CA LYS A 429 5.03 -19.96 6.88
C LYS A 429 4.42 -20.86 7.97
N SER A 430 4.10 -20.32 9.15
CA SER A 430 3.44 -21.11 10.20
C SER A 430 2.03 -21.56 9.79
N SER A 431 1.27 -20.71 9.08
CA SER A 431 -0.05 -21.07 8.54
C SER A 431 0.01 -22.22 7.53
N ILE A 432 0.98 -22.18 6.60
CA ILE A 432 1.21 -23.26 5.63
C ILE A 432 1.62 -24.57 6.35
N ASP A 433 2.42 -24.48 7.40
CA ASP A 433 2.82 -25.65 8.20
C ASP A 433 1.60 -26.30 8.90
N PHE A 434 0.63 -25.51 9.37
CA PHE A 434 -0.63 -26.01 9.92
C PHE A 434 -1.56 -26.64 8.87
N GLN A 435 -1.68 -26.02 7.69
CA GLN A 435 -2.46 -26.59 6.58
C GLN A 435 -1.86 -27.92 6.09
N LEU A 436 -0.53 -28.01 6.02
CA LEU A 436 0.15 -29.26 5.68
C LEU A 436 -0.14 -30.36 6.72
N MET A 437 -0.16 -30.00 8.01
CA MET A 437 -0.50 -30.93 9.09
C MET A 437 -1.93 -31.45 8.95
N TRP A 438 -2.91 -30.56 8.78
CA TRP A 438 -4.32 -30.92 8.56
C TRP A 438 -4.51 -31.81 7.32
N ALA A 439 -3.84 -31.48 6.20
CA ALA A 439 -3.89 -32.29 4.99
C ALA A 439 -3.29 -33.69 5.17
N MET A 440 -2.35 -33.85 6.11
CA MET A 440 -1.79 -35.16 6.43
C MET A 440 -2.73 -36.02 7.28
N GLU A 441 -3.52 -35.41 8.17
CA GLU A 441 -4.51 -36.07 9.05
C GLU A 441 -5.91 -36.20 8.44
N TYR A 442 -6.15 -35.64 7.25
CA TYR A 442 -7.48 -35.64 6.63
C TYR A 442 -8.09 -37.04 6.52
N ASN A 443 -9.26 -37.21 7.14
CA ASN A 443 -10.09 -38.41 7.08
C ASN A 443 -11.44 -38.06 6.41
N PRO A 444 -11.75 -38.61 5.21
CA PRO A 444 -13.00 -38.34 4.51
C PRO A 444 -14.25 -38.84 5.27
N ASN A 445 -14.10 -39.75 6.22
CA ASN A 445 -15.18 -40.29 7.06
C ASN A 445 -15.27 -39.61 8.44
N ILE A 446 -14.63 -38.46 8.63
CA ILE A 446 -14.59 -37.79 9.93
C ILE A 446 -16.00 -37.46 10.47
N PHE A 447 -16.95 -37.17 9.60
CA PHE A 447 -18.33 -36.84 9.98
C PHE A 447 -19.17 -38.07 10.36
N SER A 448 -18.89 -39.25 9.80
CA SER A 448 -19.61 -40.49 10.17
C SER A 448 -19.21 -41.02 11.55
N LEU A 449 -18.11 -40.53 12.13
CA LEU A 449 -17.69 -40.86 13.50
C LEU A 449 -18.48 -40.09 14.58
N TYR A 450 -19.20 -39.03 14.18
CA TYR A 450 -20.02 -38.20 15.08
C TYR A 450 -21.53 -38.45 14.93
N GLU A 451 -21.96 -39.33 14.02
CA GLU A 451 -23.35 -39.78 13.96
C GLU A 451 -23.62 -40.80 15.08
N GLU A 452 -24.66 -40.57 15.90
CA GLU A 452 -25.07 -41.50 16.96
C GLU A 452 -25.35 -42.90 16.38
N PRO A 453 -25.01 -43.99 17.11
CA PRO A 453 -25.20 -45.34 16.62
C PRO A 453 -26.68 -45.61 16.38
N LYS A 454 -27.08 -45.81 15.12
CA LYS A 454 -28.42 -46.29 14.78
C LYS A 454 -28.64 -47.66 15.44
N PRO A 455 -29.83 -47.92 16.02
CA PRO A 455 -30.11 -49.17 16.70
C PRO A 455 -29.98 -50.36 15.75
N ALA A 456 -29.28 -51.39 16.22
CA ALA A 456 -28.90 -52.57 15.46
C ALA A 456 -30.14 -53.31 14.92
N THR A 457 -30.35 -53.24 13.62
CA THR A 457 -31.05 -54.27 12.87
C THR A 457 -30.25 -54.58 11.60
N ASP A 458 -30.02 -55.87 11.43
CA ASP A 458 -29.43 -56.59 10.30
C ASP A 458 -27.90 -56.62 10.11
N THR A 459 -27.40 -57.82 10.37
CA THR A 459 -26.07 -58.35 10.19
C THR A 459 -25.75 -58.52 8.69
N SER A 460 -24.71 -57.84 8.19
CA SER A 460 -23.72 -58.32 7.19
C SER A 460 -23.01 -57.17 6.46
N ALA A 461 -22.39 -56.24 7.18
CA ALA A 461 -21.35 -55.42 6.57
C ALA A 461 -20.05 -56.24 6.56
N ALA A 462 -19.80 -56.96 5.46
CA ALA A 462 -18.47 -57.47 5.16
C ALA A 462 -17.46 -56.31 5.25
N PRO A 463 -16.22 -56.52 5.75
CA PRO A 463 -15.22 -55.46 5.77
C PRO A 463 -15.06 -54.94 4.35
N ILE A 464 -15.42 -53.67 4.11
CA ILE A 464 -15.25 -53.04 2.80
C ILE A 464 -13.76 -53.15 2.49
N ALA A 465 -13.41 -54.02 1.54
CA ALA A 465 -12.05 -54.11 1.03
C ALA A 465 -11.71 -52.75 0.42
N LEU A 466 -10.98 -51.93 1.16
CA LEU A 466 -10.70 -50.56 0.78
C LEU A 466 -9.81 -50.60 -0.48
N ASN A 467 -10.40 -50.34 -1.65
CA ASN A 467 -9.65 -50.29 -2.90
C ASN A 467 -8.67 -49.10 -2.87
N ASP A 468 -7.47 -49.26 -3.44
CA ASP A 468 -6.41 -48.24 -3.56
C ASP A 468 -6.91 -46.85 -4.02
N LYS A 469 -8.00 -46.81 -4.79
CA LYS A 469 -8.62 -45.55 -5.26
C LYS A 469 -9.30 -44.75 -4.13
N LEU A 470 -9.99 -45.42 -3.19
CA LEU A 470 -10.62 -44.81 -2.01
C LEU A 470 -9.56 -44.42 -0.97
N LEU A 471 -8.54 -45.26 -0.82
CA LEU A 471 -7.43 -45.02 0.09
C LEU A 471 -6.65 -43.73 -0.23
N LYS A 472 -6.62 -43.33 -1.51
CA LYS A 472 -5.99 -42.08 -1.97
C LYS A 472 -6.68 -40.80 -1.46
N GLN A 473 -7.91 -40.89 -0.98
CA GLN A 473 -8.67 -39.76 -0.45
C GLN A 473 -8.25 -39.39 0.98
N TYR A 474 -7.64 -40.32 1.71
CA TYR A 474 -7.08 -40.07 3.04
C TYR A 474 -5.76 -39.30 2.97
N GLY A 475 -5.54 -38.41 3.94
CA GLY A 475 -4.26 -37.79 4.22
C GLY A 475 -3.18 -38.85 4.49
N LYS A 476 -1.91 -38.56 4.17
CA LYS A 476 -0.83 -39.56 4.18
C LYS A 476 -0.63 -40.26 5.54
N PHE A 477 -0.90 -39.58 6.65
CA PHE A 477 -0.80 -40.15 7.99
C PHE A 477 -1.95 -41.13 8.22
N GLU A 478 -3.19 -40.68 7.99
CA GLU A 478 -4.39 -41.48 8.22
C GLU A 478 -4.47 -42.68 7.27
N ARG A 479 -4.01 -42.49 6.03
CA ARG A 479 -3.88 -43.56 5.04
C ARG A 479 -3.11 -44.76 5.57
N LYS A 480 -2.01 -44.52 6.30
CA LYS A 480 -1.19 -45.60 6.87
C LYS A 480 -1.87 -46.28 8.04
N ASN A 481 -2.58 -45.53 8.89
CA ASN A 481 -3.36 -46.10 9.98
C ASN A 481 -4.38 -47.10 9.44
N VAL A 482 -5.16 -46.67 8.44
CA VAL A 482 -6.17 -47.50 7.76
C VAL A 482 -5.55 -48.74 7.10
N GLN A 483 -4.40 -48.61 6.43
CA GLN A 483 -3.71 -49.75 5.79
C GLN A 483 -3.20 -50.81 6.78
N THR A 484 -2.85 -50.41 8.00
CA THR A 484 -2.22 -51.32 8.99
C THR A 484 -3.21 -51.96 9.96
N GLY A 485 -4.50 -51.58 9.93
CA GLY A 485 -5.52 -52.12 10.84
C GLY A 485 -5.35 -51.74 12.32
N CYS A 486 -4.26 -51.08 12.69
CA CYS A 486 -4.09 -50.46 14.00
C CYS A 486 -4.91 -49.17 14.05
N VAL A 487 -6.17 -49.29 14.47
CA VAL A 487 -7.02 -48.16 14.84
C VAL A 487 -6.63 -47.74 16.26
N ASP A 488 -5.44 -47.18 16.44
CA ASP A 488 -5.17 -46.40 17.64
C ASP A 488 -5.78 -45.00 17.44
N GLN A 489 -7.10 -44.91 17.71
CA GLN A 489 -7.90 -43.69 17.55
C GLN A 489 -7.38 -42.51 18.42
N GLN A 490 -6.41 -42.73 19.30
CA GLN A 490 -5.91 -41.72 20.25
C GLN A 490 -4.56 -41.09 19.87
N SER A 491 -3.81 -41.65 18.91
CA SER A 491 -2.47 -41.17 18.57
C SER A 491 -2.47 -40.21 17.38
N ALA A 492 -2.61 -38.90 17.63
CA ALA A 492 -2.50 -37.84 16.61
C ALA A 492 -1.09 -37.76 15.98
N LEU A 493 -0.97 -37.23 14.76
CA LEU A 493 0.33 -36.96 14.11
C LEU A 493 1.24 -36.10 14.99
N ALA A 494 0.64 -35.24 15.81
CA ALA A 494 1.29 -34.43 16.84
C ALA A 494 2.19 -35.26 17.78
N VAL A 495 1.78 -36.46 18.17
CA VAL A 495 2.55 -37.34 19.09
C VAL A 495 3.85 -37.80 18.42
N TYR A 496 3.76 -38.21 17.16
CA TYR A 496 4.93 -38.65 16.38
C TYR A 496 5.84 -37.50 15.97
N LEU A 497 5.29 -36.30 15.80
CA LEU A 497 6.06 -35.08 15.62
C LEU A 497 6.88 -34.77 16.87
N VAL A 498 6.28 -34.80 18.05
CA VAL A 498 7.00 -34.62 19.33
C VAL A 498 8.09 -35.70 19.48
N ALA A 499 7.77 -36.96 19.19
CA ALA A 499 8.75 -38.05 19.20
C ALA A 499 9.93 -37.80 18.24
N SER A 500 9.67 -37.25 17.05
CA SER A 500 10.72 -36.92 16.07
C SER A 500 11.67 -35.82 16.56
N VAL A 501 11.14 -34.81 17.24
CA VAL A 501 11.93 -33.72 17.82
C VAL A 501 12.78 -34.24 18.98
N LEU A 502 12.20 -35.11 19.82
CA LEU A 502 12.91 -35.78 20.90
C LEU A 502 14.03 -36.70 20.38
N GLU A 503 13.78 -37.50 19.35
CA GLU A 503 14.79 -38.38 18.72
C GLU A 503 15.94 -37.55 18.12
N ALA A 504 15.62 -36.45 17.42
CA ALA A 504 16.62 -35.56 16.81
C ALA A 504 17.55 -34.89 17.84
N LYS A 505 17.08 -34.68 19.07
CA LYS A 505 17.84 -34.03 20.14
C LYS A 505 18.25 -34.97 21.26
N ASN A 506 17.97 -36.28 21.14
CA ASN A 506 18.25 -37.29 22.16
C ASN A 506 19.68 -37.18 22.71
N LYS A 507 20.69 -37.10 21.83
CA LYS A 507 22.10 -36.98 22.25
C LYS A 507 22.42 -35.69 23.03
N LYS A 508 21.71 -34.60 22.76
CA LYS A 508 21.89 -33.31 23.44
C LYS A 508 21.14 -33.30 24.77
N LEU A 509 19.89 -33.78 24.78
CA LEU A 509 19.07 -33.93 25.98
C LEU A 509 19.76 -34.83 27.01
N LEU A 510 20.27 -35.99 26.61
CA LEU A 510 20.98 -36.92 27.49
C LEU A 510 22.29 -36.37 28.07
N LYS A 511 22.89 -35.34 27.47
CA LYS A 511 24.17 -34.76 27.91
C LYS A 511 24.00 -33.47 28.71
N GLU A 512 23.02 -32.65 28.33
CA GLU A 512 22.92 -31.26 28.78
C GLU A 512 21.70 -31.00 29.67
N ALA A 513 20.65 -31.83 29.62
CA ALA A 513 19.47 -31.61 30.43
C ALA A 513 19.66 -32.16 31.85
N LYS A 514 19.64 -31.29 32.86
CA LYS A 514 19.71 -31.67 34.28
C LYS A 514 18.38 -31.45 35.02
N GLY A 515 17.42 -30.78 34.39
CA GLY A 515 16.06 -30.57 34.88
C GLY A 515 15.08 -30.23 33.76
N LEU A 516 13.79 -30.11 34.10
CA LEU A 516 12.73 -29.85 33.13
C LEU A 516 12.93 -28.53 32.36
N ASP A 517 13.46 -27.50 33.02
CA ASP A 517 13.73 -26.19 32.40
C ASP A 517 14.80 -26.28 31.30
N ASP A 518 15.81 -27.12 31.48
CA ASP A 518 16.84 -27.37 30.46
C ASP A 518 16.24 -28.11 29.27
N VAL A 519 15.34 -29.08 29.52
CA VAL A 519 14.61 -29.79 28.47
C VAL A 519 13.77 -28.81 27.66
N VAL A 520 12.98 -27.96 28.32
CA VAL A 520 12.14 -26.94 27.67
C VAL A 520 12.99 -25.96 26.86
N LYS A 521 14.16 -25.55 27.38
CA LYS A 521 15.08 -24.65 26.69
C LYS A 521 15.71 -25.30 25.45
N ILE A 522 16.22 -26.52 25.57
CA ILE A 522 16.85 -27.28 24.47
C ILE A 522 15.83 -27.57 23.36
N LEU A 523 14.60 -27.94 23.73
CA LEU A 523 13.51 -28.19 22.79
C LEU A 523 12.98 -26.89 22.17
N GLY A 524 12.86 -25.81 22.95
CA GLY A 524 12.41 -24.49 22.50
C GLY A 524 13.33 -23.80 21.50
N GLU A 525 14.64 -24.07 21.55
CA GLU A 525 15.59 -23.64 20.51
C GLU A 525 15.39 -24.42 19.20
N THR A 526 14.88 -25.64 19.29
CA THR A 526 14.72 -26.57 18.16
C THR A 526 13.43 -26.29 17.40
N THR A 527 12.32 -26.02 18.09
CA THR A 527 11.05 -25.63 17.49
C THR A 527 11.16 -24.35 16.65
N LYS A 528 11.98 -23.38 17.09
CA LYS A 528 12.26 -22.14 16.33
C LYS A 528 12.99 -22.33 14.99
N LYS A 529 13.60 -23.50 14.76
CA LYS A 529 14.40 -23.81 13.54
C LYS A 529 13.88 -25.05 12.80
N LEU A 530 12.71 -25.56 13.18
CA LEU A 530 12.19 -26.82 12.65
C LEU A 530 11.63 -26.61 11.24
N ASP A 531 12.02 -27.48 10.30
CA ASP A 531 11.42 -27.56 8.97
C ASP A 531 10.24 -28.53 9.03
N ALA A 532 9.03 -28.03 8.81
CA ALA A 532 7.81 -28.81 8.97
C ALA A 532 7.74 -30.01 8.03
N LYS A 533 8.17 -29.87 6.77
CA LYS A 533 8.17 -30.98 5.80
C LYS A 533 9.11 -32.09 6.23
N LYS A 534 10.30 -31.72 6.74
CA LYS A 534 11.27 -32.67 7.28
C LYS A 534 10.74 -33.33 8.56
N ALA A 535 10.19 -32.56 9.49
CA ALA A 535 9.62 -33.07 10.74
C ALA A 535 8.47 -34.05 10.49
N CYS A 536 7.54 -33.71 9.60
CA CYS A 536 6.46 -34.60 9.18
C CYS A 536 6.97 -35.89 8.51
N THR A 537 8.05 -35.80 7.73
CA THR A 537 8.66 -36.98 7.10
C THR A 537 9.30 -37.91 8.14
N GLU A 538 10.01 -37.37 9.12
CA GLU A 538 10.59 -38.15 10.22
C GLU A 538 9.51 -38.73 11.14
N ALA A 539 8.47 -37.96 11.48
CA ALA A 539 7.32 -38.44 12.23
C ALA A 539 6.66 -39.65 11.55
N LEU A 540 6.43 -39.57 10.22
CA LEU A 540 5.91 -40.70 9.44
C LEU A 540 6.84 -41.93 9.40
N LYS A 541 8.15 -41.75 9.57
CA LYS A 541 9.11 -42.87 9.69
C LYS A 541 9.04 -43.50 11.08
N ILE A 542 8.93 -42.70 12.13
CA ILE A 542 8.78 -43.17 13.51
C ILE A 542 7.45 -43.91 13.66
N GLN A 543 6.37 -43.35 13.15
CA GLN A 543 5.07 -44.02 13.08
C GLN A 543 5.17 -45.37 12.36
N LYS A 544 5.84 -45.41 11.19
CA LYS A 544 6.05 -46.69 10.47
C LYS A 544 6.82 -47.71 11.31
N LYS A 545 7.89 -47.29 12.02
CA LYS A 545 8.64 -48.17 12.93
C LYS A 545 7.79 -48.65 14.10
N TYR A 546 6.95 -47.78 14.66
CA TYR A 546 6.02 -48.11 15.75
C TYR A 546 4.98 -49.14 15.28
N LEU A 547 4.29 -48.88 14.17
CA LEU A 547 3.29 -49.80 13.59
C LEU A 547 3.87 -51.18 13.25
N LEU A 548 5.11 -51.24 12.74
CA LEU A 548 5.80 -52.53 12.50
C LEU A 548 6.08 -53.30 13.79
N LYS A 549 6.46 -52.62 14.87
CA LYS A 549 6.70 -53.25 16.17
C LYS A 549 5.41 -53.69 16.85
N VAL A 550 4.38 -52.86 16.83
CA VAL A 550 3.06 -53.18 17.40
C VAL A 550 2.39 -54.31 16.63
N GLY A 551 2.46 -54.31 15.30
CA GLY A 551 1.98 -55.42 14.47
C GLY A 551 2.72 -56.75 14.76
N SER A 552 4.04 -56.71 14.96
CA SER A 552 4.83 -57.88 15.38
C SER A 552 4.45 -58.38 16.78
N LEU A 553 4.10 -57.48 17.70
CA LEU A 553 3.62 -57.81 19.04
C LEU A 553 2.22 -58.43 19.00
N PHE A 554 1.30 -57.90 18.18
CA PHE A 554 -0.05 -58.46 18.00
C PHE A 554 -0.01 -59.87 17.38
N ILE A 555 0.86 -60.09 16.38
CA ILE A 555 1.06 -61.43 15.79
C ILE A 555 1.68 -62.40 16.81
N SER A 556 2.66 -61.94 17.61
CA SER A 556 3.25 -62.75 18.69
C SER A 556 2.24 -63.07 19.80
N LEU A 557 1.34 -62.14 20.13
CA LEU A 557 0.31 -62.34 21.15
C LEU A 557 -0.80 -63.27 20.63
N SER A 558 -1.21 -63.14 19.36
CA SER A 558 -2.22 -64.03 18.76
C SER A 558 -1.68 -65.45 18.59
N LEU A 559 -0.40 -65.62 18.22
CA LEU A 559 0.29 -66.92 18.18
C LEU A 559 0.47 -67.52 19.59
N SER A 560 0.72 -66.69 20.61
CA SER A 560 0.83 -67.17 22.00
C SER A 560 -0.51 -67.51 22.65
N LEU A 561 -1.60 -66.83 22.27
CA LEU A 561 -2.96 -67.17 22.73
C LEU A 561 -3.50 -68.43 22.04
N THR A 562 -3.25 -68.60 20.74
CA THR A 562 -3.65 -69.81 19.99
C THR A 562 -2.87 -71.07 20.41
N ALA A 563 -1.65 -70.92 20.94
CA ALA A 563 -0.84 -72.04 21.43
C ALA A 563 -1.16 -72.50 22.88
N LYS A 564 -2.04 -71.80 23.63
CA LYS A 564 -2.32 -72.10 25.06
C LYS A 564 -3.77 -72.47 25.39
N LEU A 565 -4.66 -72.58 24.40
CA LEU A 565 -6.08 -72.90 24.63
C LEU A 565 -6.47 -74.20 23.94
N SER A 566 -6.93 -75.18 24.72
CA SER A 566 -7.57 -76.40 24.20
C SER A 566 -8.98 -76.08 23.66
N PRO A 567 -9.55 -76.84 22.70
CA PRO A 567 -10.70 -76.42 21.89
C PRO A 567 -12.08 -76.38 22.58
N THR A 568 -12.16 -76.25 23.91
CA THR A 568 -13.42 -76.46 24.64
C THR A 568 -13.91 -75.33 25.53
N GLU A 569 -13.29 -74.16 25.52
CA GLU A 569 -13.82 -72.98 26.23
C GLU A 569 -13.82 -71.73 25.34
N TYR A 570 -14.82 -71.66 24.45
CA TYR A 570 -15.25 -70.43 23.79
C TYR A 570 -16.76 -70.26 23.99
N ILE A 571 -17.18 -70.07 25.23
CA ILE A 571 -18.45 -69.41 25.55
C ILE A 571 -18.15 -68.39 26.64
N CYS A 572 -18.45 -67.12 26.33
CA CYS A 572 -18.31 -65.92 27.16
C CYS A 572 -16.88 -65.42 27.41
N PHE A 573 -16.38 -64.55 26.53
CA PHE A 573 -16.32 -63.10 26.77
C PHE A 573 -15.94 -62.35 25.49
#